data_AF-A0AAU6PVP4-F1
#
_entry.id   AF-A0AAU6PVP4-F1
#
_cell.length_a   1.000
_cell.length_b   1.000
_cell.length_c   1.000
_cell.angle_alpha   90.00
_cell.angle_beta   90.00
_cell.angle_gamma   90.00
#
_symmetry.space_group_name_H-M   'P 1'
#
loop_
_entity.id
_entity.type
_entity.pdbx_description
1 polymer ?
#
loop_
_entity_poly.entity_id
_entity_poly.type
_entity_poly.pdbx_seq_one_letter_code
_entity_poly.pdbx_strand_id
1 'polypeptide(L)'
;MSIFDRNSFYYPYPETIPKGLIKALIIGCMLLGLSGLRHAPGWQGWLAVFENWLVMLIIFPTATAVVALPFKYRDPSFELKNAYYLGMFVSFLFYLAKLRYWR
;
A
#
# COMPACT_ATOMS: atom_id res chain seq x y z
N MET A 1 -2.42 26.51 -6.71
CA MET A 1 -3.09 25.55 -5.81
C MET A 1 -2.15 25.29 -4.64
N SER A 2 -2.56 25.58 -3.41
CA SER A 2 -1.72 25.56 -2.20
C SER A 2 -1.12 24.17 -1.94
N ILE A 3 0.16 24.10 -1.56
CA ILE A 3 0.86 22.88 -1.10
C ILE A 3 0.12 22.19 0.06
N PHE A 4 -0.69 22.94 0.79
CA PHE A 4 -1.58 22.47 1.86
C PHE A 4 -3.04 22.70 1.47
N ASP A 5 -3.50 22.05 0.40
CA ASP A 5 -4.94 21.99 0.13
C ASP A 5 -5.63 21.25 1.27
N ARG A 6 -6.21 22.03 2.20
CA ARG A 6 -6.84 21.59 3.44
C ARG A 6 -8.02 20.64 3.23
N ASN A 7 -8.52 20.53 1.99
CA ASN A 7 -9.63 19.63 1.65
C ASN A 7 -9.17 18.19 1.34
N SER A 8 -7.86 17.96 1.13
CA SER A 8 -7.33 16.65 0.76
C SER A 8 -7.05 15.73 1.96
N PHE A 9 -6.74 16.27 3.14
CA PHE A 9 -6.35 15.47 4.31
C PHE A 9 -7.49 14.59 4.88
N TYR A 10 -8.75 14.98 4.68
CA TYR A 10 -9.93 14.29 5.20
C TYR A 10 -10.46 13.17 4.29
N TYR A 11 -10.05 13.12 3.03
CA TYR A 11 -10.55 12.13 2.06
C TYR A 11 -9.46 11.10 1.73
N PRO A 12 -9.51 9.88 2.30
CA PRO A 12 -8.45 8.91 2.06
C PRO A 12 -8.43 8.38 0.61
N TYR A 13 -9.53 8.50 -0.13
CA TYR A 13 -9.66 7.99 -1.49
C TYR A 13 -9.31 9.05 -2.55
N PRO A 14 -8.58 8.69 -3.63
CA PRO A 14 -8.45 9.52 -4.80
C PRO A 14 -9.78 9.61 -5.55
N GLU A 15 -10.06 10.78 -6.12
CA GLU A 15 -11.38 11.08 -6.73
C GLU A 15 -11.61 10.32 -8.04
N THR A 16 -10.52 9.91 -8.70
CA THR A 16 -10.52 9.29 -10.03
C THR A 16 -10.59 7.76 -10.01
N ILE A 17 -10.37 7.10 -8.86
CA ILE A 17 -10.34 5.63 -8.76
C ILE A 17 -11.62 5.12 -8.06
N PRO A 18 -12.27 4.06 -8.59
CA PRO A 18 -13.41 3.45 -7.93
C PRO A 18 -13.06 3.01 -6.49
N LYS A 19 -13.81 3.52 -5.50
CA LYS A 19 -13.60 3.19 -4.08
C LYS A 19 -13.62 1.68 -3.82
N GLY A 20 -14.40 0.92 -4.60
CA GLY A 20 -14.46 -0.53 -4.53
C GLY A 20 -13.14 -1.21 -4.88
N LEU A 21 -12.39 -0.69 -5.85
CA LEU A 21 -11.11 -1.25 -6.26
C LEU A 21 -10.06 -1.11 -5.15
N ILE A 22 -10.02 0.06 -4.51
CA ILE A 22 -9.10 0.31 -3.38
C ILE A 22 -9.45 -0.59 -2.19
N LYS A 23 -10.75 -0.74 -1.88
CA LYS A 23 -11.18 -1.68 -0.83
C LYS A 23 -10.78 -3.11 -1.15
N ALA A 24 -10.96 -3.55 -2.41
CA ALA A 24 -10.55 -4.88 -2.85
C ALA A 24 -9.03 -5.09 -2.71
N LEU A 25 -8.23 -4.07 -3.06
CA LEU A 25 -6.78 -4.11 -2.89
C LEU A 25 -6.38 -4.25 -1.42
N ILE A 26 -6.96 -3.44 -0.53
CA ILE A 26 -6.68 -3.50 0.91
C ILE A 26 -7.06 -4.87 1.47
N ILE A 27 -8.25 -5.37 1.13
CA ILE A 27 -8.71 -6.71 1.55
C ILE A 27 -7.76 -7.79 1.01
N GLY A 28 -7.33 -7.69 -0.25
CA GLY A 28 -6.35 -8.59 -0.85
C GLY A 28 -5.03 -8.61 -0.08
N CYS A 29 -4.46 -7.44 0.22
CA CYS A 29 -3.25 -7.33 1.04
C CYS A 29 -3.44 -7.92 2.45
N MET A 30 -4.61 -7.72 3.06
CA MET A 30 -4.91 -8.30 4.37
C MET A 30 -4.89 -9.83 4.31
N LEU A 31 -5.55 -10.42 3.31
CA LEU A 31 -5.57 -11.87 3.09
C LEU A 31 -4.18 -12.43 2.78
N LEU A 32 -3.39 -11.75 1.96
CA LEU A 32 -2.02 -12.18 1.67
C LEU A 32 -1.11 -12.11 2.89
N GLY A 33 -1.28 -11.12 3.77
CA GLY A 33 -0.46 -11.04 4.99
C GLY A 33 -0.70 -12.21 5.94
N LEU A 34 -1.92 -12.76 5.98
CA LEU A 34 -2.26 -13.96 6.76
C LEU A 34 -1.46 -15.21 6.33
N SER A 35 -0.90 -15.22 5.12
CA SER A 35 0.02 -16.30 4.69
C SER A 35 1.25 -16.44 5.59
N GLY A 36 1.60 -15.40 6.35
CA GLY A 36 2.67 -15.42 7.36
C GLY A 36 2.43 -16.44 8.49
N LEU A 37 1.18 -16.82 8.76
CA LEU A 37 0.86 -17.87 9.74
C LEU A 37 1.43 -19.23 9.37
N ARG A 38 1.74 -19.47 8.09
CA ARG A 38 2.37 -20.71 7.63
C ARG A 38 3.84 -20.83 8.05
N HIS A 39 4.52 -19.72 8.37
CA HIS A 39 5.96 -19.71 8.59
C HIS A 39 6.41 -20.20 9.97
N ALA A 40 5.61 -20.00 11.02
CA ALA A 40 5.98 -20.43 12.36
C ALA A 40 4.74 -20.68 13.23
N PRO A 41 4.76 -21.71 14.10
CA PRO A 41 3.69 -21.92 15.07
C PRO A 41 3.72 -20.85 16.17
N GLY A 42 2.53 -20.44 16.62
CA GLY A 42 2.37 -19.54 17.77
C GLY A 42 2.66 -18.07 17.46
N TRP A 43 3.31 -17.39 18.41
CA TRP A 43 3.49 -15.94 18.41
C TRP A 43 4.36 -15.42 17.24
N GLN A 44 5.33 -16.21 16.80
CA GLN A 44 6.23 -15.85 15.70
C GLN A 44 5.48 -15.79 14.35
N GLY A 45 4.48 -16.65 14.14
CA GLY A 45 3.63 -16.60 12.95
C GLY A 45 2.80 -15.32 12.87
N TRP A 46 2.26 -14.87 14.01
CA TRP A 46 1.54 -13.59 14.09
C TRP A 46 2.46 -12.39 13.84
N LEU A 47 3.69 -12.41 14.37
CA LEU A 47 4.68 -11.36 14.07
C LEU A 47 4.95 -11.26 12.56
N ALA A 48 5.10 -12.40 11.88
CA ALA A 48 5.28 -12.44 10.43
C ALA A 48 4.07 -11.88 9.66
N VAL A 49 2.84 -12.09 10.14
CA VAL A 49 1.63 -11.47 9.57
C VAL A 49 1.69 -9.94 9.71
N PHE A 50 2.01 -9.45 10.89
CA PHE A 50 2.13 -8.01 11.14
C PHE A 50 3.24 -7.37 10.29
N GLU A 51 4.39 -8.02 10.18
CA GLU A 51 5.48 -7.58 9.32
C GLU A 51 5.05 -7.53 7.85
N ASN A 52 4.39 -8.58 7.36
CA ASN A 52 3.86 -8.62 6.00
C ASN A 52 2.87 -7.47 5.73
N TRP A 53 1.92 -7.22 6.64
CA TRP A 53 0.99 -6.10 6.53
C TRP A 53 1.69 -4.75 6.59
N LEU A 54 2.63 -4.57 7.50
CA LEU A 54 3.40 -3.33 7.65
C LEU A 54 4.18 -3.04 6.36
N VAL A 55 4.80 -4.05 5.77
CA VAL A 55 5.55 -3.89 4.52
C VAL A 55 4.64 -3.56 3.34
N MET A 56 3.54 -4.29 3.17
CA MET A 56 2.62 -4.11 2.04
C MET A 56 1.75 -2.84 2.14
N LEU A 57 1.27 -2.52 3.33
CA LEU A 57 0.31 -1.43 3.52
C LEU A 57 0.97 -0.10 3.89
N ILE A 58 2.18 -0.12 4.45
CA ILE A 58 2.86 1.07 4.97
C ILE A 58 4.19 1.30 4.27
N ILE A 59 5.19 0.41 4.41
CA ILE A 59 6.57 0.70 3.94
C ILE A 59 6.62 0.90 2.43
N PHE A 60 6.17 -0.05 1.61
CA PHE A 60 6.24 0.11 0.15
C PHE A 60 5.39 1.28 -0.38
N PRO A 61 4.14 1.46 0.07
CA PRO A 61 3.33 2.62 -0.31
C PRO A 61 3.97 3.96 0.07
N THR A 62 4.49 4.08 1.29
CA THR A 62 5.16 5.31 1.77
C THR A 62 6.46 5.56 1.03
N ALA A 63 7.30 4.54 0.80
CA ALA A 63 8.53 4.68 0.03
C ALA A 63 8.22 5.16 -1.40
N THR A 64 7.20 4.57 -2.04
CA THR A 64 6.75 4.99 -3.37
C THR A 64 6.28 6.45 -3.36
N ALA A 65 5.51 6.86 -2.35
CA ALA A 65 5.06 8.24 -2.20
C ALA A 65 6.25 9.20 -1.97
N VAL A 66 7.24 8.83 -1.15
CA VAL A 66 8.44 9.63 -0.89
C VAL A 66 9.26 9.83 -2.17
N VAL A 67 9.46 8.77 -2.95
CA VAL A 67 10.14 8.86 -4.26
C VAL A 67 9.34 9.72 -5.24
N ALA A 68 8.01 9.77 -5.09
CA ALA A 68 7.14 10.60 -5.92
C ALA A 68 7.00 12.06 -5.46
N LEU A 69 7.51 12.43 -4.27
CA LEU A 69 7.44 13.79 -3.74
C LEU A 69 8.04 14.85 -4.68
N PRO A 70 9.23 14.64 -5.31
CA PRO A 70 9.79 15.62 -6.23
C PRO A 70 8.86 15.95 -7.41
N PHE A 71 8.08 14.98 -7.89
CA PHE A 71 7.07 15.23 -8.93
C PHE A 71 5.93 16.11 -8.44
N LYS A 72 5.50 15.94 -7.18
CA LYS A 72 4.51 16.83 -6.57
C LYS A 72 5.01 18.27 -6.41
N TYR A 73 6.30 18.43 -6.08
CA TYR A 73 6.92 19.76 -5.99
C TYR A 73 7.07 20.43 -7.35
N ARG A 74 7.29 19.65 -8.41
CA ARG A 74 7.42 20.16 -9.79
C ARG A 74 6.07 20.44 -10.45
N ASP A 75 5.07 19.58 -10.22
CA ASP A 75 3.75 19.68 -10.83
C ASP A 75 2.65 19.62 -9.76
N PRO A 76 1.92 20.73 -9.52
CA PRO A 76 0.88 20.78 -8.51
C PRO A 76 -0.34 19.90 -8.84
N SER A 77 -0.54 19.51 -10.10
CA SER A 77 -1.64 18.63 -10.54
C SER A 77 -1.41 17.16 -10.14
N PHE A 78 -0.18 16.78 -9.80
CA PHE A 78 0.14 15.39 -9.44
C PHE A 78 -0.53 14.98 -8.12
N GLU A 79 -1.22 13.84 -8.10
CA GLU A 79 -1.90 13.33 -6.90
C GLU A 79 -1.02 12.32 -6.15
N LEU A 80 -0.44 12.74 -5.02
CA LEU A 80 0.44 11.89 -4.21
C LEU A 80 -0.27 10.63 -3.67
N LYS A 81 -1.60 10.70 -3.46
CA LYS A 81 -2.43 9.57 -3.06
C LYS A 81 -2.41 8.45 -4.11
N ASN A 82 -2.40 8.78 -5.40
CA ASN A 82 -2.35 7.77 -6.46
C ASN A 82 -1.00 7.04 -6.45
N ALA A 83 0.10 7.76 -6.21
CA ALA A 83 1.42 7.13 -6.04
C ALA A 83 1.45 6.18 -4.83
N TYR A 84 0.80 6.54 -3.72
CA TYR A 84 0.69 5.67 -2.55
C TYR A 84 -0.08 4.37 -2.87
N TYR A 85 -1.27 4.48 -3.47
CA TYR A 85 -2.07 3.31 -3.84
C TYR A 85 -1.42 2.47 -4.94
N LEU A 86 -0.68 3.09 -5.87
CA LEU A 86 0.15 2.39 -6.83
C LEU A 86 1.23 1.57 -6.10
N GLY A 87 1.93 2.15 -5.13
CA GLY A 87 2.91 1.43 -4.30
C GLY A 87 2.28 0.24 -3.56
N MET A 88 1.06 0.41 -3.05
CA MET A 88 0.30 -0.69 -2.42
C MET A 88 -0.02 -1.80 -3.43
N PHE A 89 -0.44 -1.45 -4.64
CA PHE A 89 -0.71 -2.41 -5.71
C PHE A 89 0.56 -3.16 -6.14
N VAL A 90 1.69 -2.47 -6.28
CA VAL A 90 2.97 -3.10 -6.59
C VAL A 90 3.39 -4.07 -5.49
N SER A 91 3.22 -3.68 -4.22
CA SER A 91 3.52 -4.56 -3.09
C SER A 91 2.67 -5.83 -3.09
N PHE A 92 1.39 -5.70 -3.46
CA PHE A 92 0.46 -6.82 -3.59
C PHE A 92 0.94 -7.81 -4.68
N LEU A 93 1.33 -7.31 -5.85
CA LEU A 93 1.89 -8.15 -6.92
C LEU A 93 3.18 -8.84 -6.49
N PHE A 94 4.05 -8.12 -5.78
CA PHE A 94 5.30 -8.69 -5.27
C PHE A 94 5.05 -9.82 -4.28
N TYR A 95 4.08 -9.66 -3.37
CA TYR A 95 3.71 -10.71 -2.41
C TYR A 95 3.01 -11.90 -3.07
N LEU A 96 2.19 -11.68 -4.11
CA LEU A 96 1.67 -12.78 -4.92
C LEU A 96 2.80 -13.58 -5.59
N ALA A 97 3.80 -12.90 -6.16
CA ALA A 97 4.96 -13.56 -6.73
C ALA A 97 5.78 -14.29 -5.66
N LYS A 98 6.01 -13.67 -4.51
CA LYS A 98 6.69 -14.28 -3.35
C LYS A 98 6.03 -15.61 -2.94
N LEU A 99 4.70 -15.66 -2.88
CA LEU A 99 3.96 -16.89 -2.59
C LEU A 99 4.16 -17.98 -3.65
N ARG A 100 4.31 -17.62 -4.93
CA ARG A 100 4.61 -18.59 -5.99
C ARG A 100 6.00 -19.22 -5.83
N TYR A 101 6.97 -18.44 -5.36
CA TYR A 101 8.34 -18.92 -5.13
C TYR A 101 8.49 -19.67 -3.80
N TRP A 102 7.47 -19.68 -2.94
CA TRP A 102 7.43 -20.45 -1.69
C TRP A 102 6.95 -21.91 -1.87
N ARG A 103 7.32 -22.54 -2.99
CA ARG A 103 7.11 -23.99 -3.21
C ARG A 103 8.17 -24.79 -2.48
#